data_AF-A0A1C7NIW0-F1
#
_entry.id   AF-A0A1C7NIW0-F1
#
_cell.length_a   1.000
_cell.length_b   1.000
_cell.length_c   1.000
_cell.angle_alpha   90.00
_cell.angle_beta   90.00
_cell.angle_gamma   90.00
#
_symmetry.space_group_name_H-M   'P 1'
#
loop_
_entity.id
_entity.type
_entity.pdbx_description
1 polymer ?
#
loop_
_entity_poly.entity_id
_entity_poly.type
_entity_poly.pdbx_seq_one_letter_code
_entity_poly.pdbx_strand_id
1 'polypeptide(L)'
;MSFFKKLFLLLAVLNSALLSFDYLKGGQIALNLVENAKQLNRDKVISYVDQIKSTTPEKLAQHVNSAFAQLKDVNSLDDVLELIRQKTNPGLVASGNTVEYDGNVVVLTDSNFKSIIDGSRPALIEFYAPWCGHCKNLAPTYAQLGDAFAAHKDQVIIAKLDADKHRDSGAHFGVQGFPTLKWLPKGVSGPDGAEQYKGGRDLNSLASFVKEKTSLSPRIKTARSDVTELNTKNFHEVALNPKKNVLVEFYASWCGHCKTLAPIYEKVASVFANEPNCVVAKIDADKEKSIGTEFEISGFPTIKFFPAGASEPVAYEGGRTEAAFVEFLNKHCGTQRVVGGGFMPSAGRIKQLDELAIRFIKDANTRQQVQAEAVEAAKKIGSRYANYYAKVMEKVLAQGESFLAIEKARLAKVAGSSDVTSAKLDDFNIRKNILAVFDKSATPVDN
;
A
#
# COMPACT_ATOMS: atom_id res chain seq x y z
N MET A 1 -13.63 48.70 -29.73
CA MET A 1 -12.58 49.31 -28.86
C MET A 1 -12.94 49.39 -27.37
N SER A 2 -14.21 49.65 -26.98
CA SER A 2 -14.61 49.83 -25.56
C SER A 2 -14.44 48.56 -24.69
N PHE A 3 -14.77 47.38 -25.22
CA PHE A 3 -14.66 46.11 -24.48
C PHE A 3 -13.22 45.73 -24.13
N PHE A 4 -12.30 45.80 -25.09
CA PHE A 4 -10.90 45.49 -24.88
C PHE A 4 -10.21 46.47 -23.91
N LYS A 5 -10.57 47.76 -23.96
CA LYS A 5 -10.09 48.74 -22.97
C LYS A 5 -10.56 48.39 -21.55
N LYS A 6 -11.84 48.04 -21.39
CA LYS A 6 -12.40 47.64 -20.08
C LYS A 6 -11.81 46.33 -19.57
N LEU A 7 -11.60 45.35 -20.44
CA LEU A 7 -10.96 44.07 -20.12
C LEU A 7 -9.50 44.26 -19.70
N PHE A 8 -8.76 45.11 -20.42
CA PHE A 8 -7.38 45.44 -20.07
C PHE A 8 -7.28 46.14 -18.71
N LEU A 9 -8.14 47.12 -18.44
CA LEU A 9 -8.22 47.79 -17.14
C LEU A 9 -8.58 46.81 -16.01
N LEU A 10 -9.53 45.90 -16.24
CA LEU A 10 -9.91 44.88 -15.27
C LEU A 10 -8.74 43.94 -14.96
N LEU A 11 -8.03 43.45 -15.98
CA LEU A 11 -6.87 42.57 -15.82
C LEU A 11 -5.68 43.27 -15.16
N ALA A 12 -5.48 44.57 -15.42
CA ALA A 12 -4.45 45.38 -14.78
C ALA A 12 -4.75 45.58 -13.28
N VAL A 13 -6.01 45.86 -12.93
CA VAL A 13 -6.46 46.01 -11.53
C VAL A 13 -6.36 44.66 -10.80
N LEU A 14 -6.76 43.56 -11.45
CA LEU A 14 -6.69 42.21 -10.87
C LEU A 14 -5.24 41.79 -10.58
N ASN A 15 -4.32 41.99 -11.52
CA ASN A 15 -2.89 41.72 -11.33
C ASN A 15 -2.30 42.60 -10.21
N SER A 16 -2.67 43.87 -10.14
CA SER A 16 -2.19 44.79 -9.09
C SER A 16 -2.68 44.38 -7.69
N ALA A 17 -3.93 43.92 -7.59
CA ALA A 17 -4.50 43.43 -6.33
C ALA A 17 -3.85 42.11 -5.90
N LEU A 18 -3.60 41.18 -6.83
CA LEU A 18 -2.92 39.91 -6.56
C LEU A 18 -1.47 40.10 -6.11
N LEU A 19 -0.75 41.03 -6.75
CA LEU A 19 0.62 41.41 -6.36
C LEU A 19 0.67 42.06 -4.98
N SER A 20 -0.31 42.92 -4.65
CA SER A 20 -0.40 43.56 -3.34
C SER A 20 -0.72 42.55 -2.22
N PHE A 21 -1.55 41.56 -2.52
CA PHE A 21 -1.89 40.47 -1.59
C PHE A 21 -0.70 39.54 -1.31
N ASP A 22 0.08 39.19 -2.34
CA ASP A 22 1.30 38.38 -2.21
C ASP A 22 2.36 39.08 -1.36
N TYR A 23 2.61 40.38 -1.60
CA TYR A 23 3.54 41.18 -0.82
C TYR A 23 3.19 41.23 0.68
N LEU A 24 1.91 41.43 1.01
CA LEU A 24 1.44 41.49 2.40
C LEU A 24 1.51 40.14 3.13
N LYS A 25 1.50 39.02 2.40
CA LYS A 25 1.61 37.66 2.95
C LYS A 25 3.06 37.14 2.99
N GLY A 26 4.04 37.97 2.61
CA GLY A 26 5.45 37.58 2.55
C GLY A 26 5.78 36.63 1.38
N GLY A 27 4.98 36.68 0.30
CA GLY A 27 5.18 35.86 -0.89
C GLY A 27 6.36 36.31 -1.76
N GLN A 28 6.88 35.36 -2.55
CA GLN A 28 8.08 35.56 -3.37
C GLN A 28 7.85 36.43 -4.63
N ILE A 29 6.61 36.72 -5.04
CA ILE A 29 6.33 37.36 -6.34
C ILE A 29 6.75 38.83 -6.31
N ALA A 30 6.43 39.55 -5.24
CA ALA A 30 6.84 40.93 -5.07
C ALA A 30 8.36 41.07 -4.86
N LEU A 31 9.00 40.11 -4.17
CA LEU A 31 10.46 40.03 -4.04
C LEU A 31 11.14 39.80 -5.40
N ASN A 32 10.60 38.90 -6.23
CA ASN A 32 11.11 38.64 -7.58
C ASN A 32 10.94 39.83 -8.53
N LEU A 33 9.86 40.60 -8.40
CA LEU A 33 9.66 41.84 -9.16
C LEU A 33 10.68 42.93 -8.81
N VAL A 34 10.98 43.09 -7.52
CA VAL A 34 12.01 44.01 -7.05
C VAL A 34 13.41 43.56 -7.50
N GLU A 35 13.71 42.27 -7.45
CA GLU A 35 14.98 41.71 -7.97
C GLU A 35 15.09 41.85 -9.50
N ASN A 36 14.02 41.60 -10.25
CA ASN A 36 14.00 41.79 -11.71
C ASN A 36 14.13 43.27 -12.10
N ALA A 37 13.55 44.20 -11.31
CA ALA A 37 13.72 45.64 -11.49
C ALA A 37 15.18 46.07 -11.28
N LYS A 38 15.91 45.44 -10.36
CA LYS A 38 17.36 45.66 -10.16
C LYS A 38 18.21 45.16 -11.33
N GLN A 39 17.69 44.22 -12.14
CA GLN A 39 18.39 43.65 -13.30
C GLN A 39 18.06 44.32 -14.64
N LEU A 40 17.24 45.38 -14.64
CA LEU A 40 16.94 46.19 -15.81
C LEU A 40 18.12 47.12 -16.12
N ASN A 41 18.69 46.98 -17.30
CA ASN A 41 19.70 47.88 -17.84
C ASN A 41 19.28 48.41 -19.21
N ARG A 42 19.99 49.43 -19.68
CA ARG A 42 19.67 50.15 -20.92
C ARG A 42 19.54 49.23 -22.13
N ASP A 43 20.40 48.22 -22.23
CA ASP A 43 20.43 47.30 -23.37
C ASP A 43 19.23 46.35 -23.40
N LYS A 44 18.78 45.84 -22.23
CA LYS A 44 17.53 45.07 -22.13
C LYS A 44 16.31 45.90 -22.48
N VAL A 45 16.26 47.17 -22.06
CA VAL A 45 15.15 48.07 -22.40
C VAL A 45 15.10 48.33 -23.91
N ILE A 46 16.24 48.55 -24.55
CA ILE A 46 16.34 48.72 -26.01
C ILE A 46 15.86 47.45 -26.73
N SER A 47 16.30 46.26 -26.27
CA SER A 47 15.87 44.98 -26.84
C SER A 47 14.35 44.77 -26.75
N TYR A 48 13.70 45.18 -25.65
CA TYR A 48 12.25 45.06 -25.52
C TYR A 48 11.51 46.06 -26.42
N VAL A 49 12.04 47.28 -26.55
CA VAL A 49 11.49 48.29 -27.47
C VAL A 49 11.56 47.82 -28.93
N ASP A 50 12.65 47.15 -29.31
CA ASP A 50 12.81 46.62 -30.68
C ASP A 50 11.93 45.39 -30.96
N GLN A 51 11.68 44.55 -29.95
CA GLN A 51 10.66 43.48 -30.04
C GLN A 51 9.25 44.04 -30.21
N ILE A 52 8.91 45.11 -29.50
CA ILE A 52 7.60 45.76 -29.64
C ILE A 52 7.45 46.36 -31.04
N LYS A 53 8.48 47.04 -31.55
CA LYS A 53 8.47 47.63 -32.90
C LYS A 53 8.40 46.60 -34.02
N SER A 54 8.93 45.40 -33.81
CA SER A 54 8.93 44.30 -34.79
C SER A 54 7.74 43.35 -34.67
N THR A 55 6.83 43.59 -33.72
CA THR A 55 5.62 42.79 -33.56
C THR A 55 4.56 43.22 -34.56
N THR A 56 4.18 42.31 -35.47
CA THR A 56 3.13 42.56 -36.47
C THR A 56 1.73 42.29 -35.90
N PRO A 57 0.66 42.85 -36.50
CA PRO A 57 -0.72 42.59 -36.10
C PRO A 57 -1.07 41.08 -36.09
N GLU A 58 -0.53 40.30 -37.02
CA GLU A 58 -0.73 38.86 -37.10
C GLU A 58 -0.06 38.13 -35.93
N LYS A 59 1.17 38.49 -35.58
CA LYS A 59 1.87 37.94 -34.41
C LYS A 59 1.16 38.29 -33.10
N LEU A 60 0.61 39.50 -33.01
CA LEU A 60 -0.16 39.91 -31.85
C LEU A 60 -1.47 39.12 -31.75
N ALA A 61 -2.19 38.94 -32.87
CA ALA A 61 -3.40 38.12 -32.91
C ALA A 61 -3.12 36.65 -32.56
N GLN A 62 -1.99 36.10 -33.00
CA GLN A 62 -1.58 34.73 -32.69
C GLN A 62 -1.28 34.55 -31.20
N HIS A 63 -0.59 35.50 -30.57
CA HIS A 63 -0.35 35.49 -29.12
C HIS A 63 -1.65 35.63 -28.32
N VAL A 64 -2.56 36.50 -28.74
CA VAL A 64 -3.86 36.69 -28.09
C VAL A 64 -4.71 35.42 -28.21
N ASN A 65 -4.77 34.81 -29.40
CA ASN A 65 -5.52 33.56 -29.62
C ASN A 65 -4.92 32.39 -28.84
N SER A 66 -3.59 32.29 -28.75
CA SER A 66 -2.92 31.29 -27.92
C SER A 66 -3.23 31.48 -26.42
N ALA A 67 -3.30 32.72 -25.95
CA ALA A 67 -3.66 33.02 -24.57
C ALA A 67 -5.13 32.67 -24.27
N PHE A 68 -6.05 32.92 -25.22
CA PHE A 68 -7.44 32.51 -25.10
C PHE A 68 -7.65 30.99 -25.16
N ALA A 69 -6.84 30.27 -25.95
CA ALA A 69 -6.88 28.80 -25.98
C ALA A 69 -6.48 28.19 -24.62
N GLN A 70 -5.42 28.72 -23.99
CA GLN A 70 -4.99 28.29 -22.65
C GLN A 70 -6.01 28.55 -21.54
N LEU A 71 -6.91 29.53 -21.73
CA LEU A 71 -7.97 29.85 -20.78
C LEU A 71 -9.20 28.92 -20.92
N LYS A 72 -9.35 28.19 -22.03
CA LYS A 72 -10.46 27.24 -22.22
C LYS A 72 -10.32 25.99 -21.36
N ASP A 73 -9.11 25.67 -20.91
CA ASP A 73 -8.80 24.47 -20.13
C ASP A 73 -8.86 24.72 -18.60
N VAL A 74 -9.13 25.95 -18.18
CA VAL A 74 -9.20 26.37 -16.78
C VAL A 74 -10.62 26.15 -16.25
N ASN A 75 -10.80 25.14 -15.39
CA ASN A 75 -12.11 24.74 -14.87
C ASN A 75 -12.26 24.95 -13.36
N SER A 76 -11.17 25.27 -12.66
CA SER A 76 -11.14 25.45 -11.21
C SER A 76 -10.25 26.63 -10.79
N LEU A 77 -10.39 27.05 -9.52
CA LEU A 77 -9.56 28.10 -8.93
C LEU A 77 -8.08 27.68 -8.85
N ASP A 78 -7.81 26.39 -8.72
CA ASP A 78 -6.44 25.85 -8.68
C ASP A 78 -5.77 25.90 -10.07
N ASP A 79 -6.52 25.66 -11.15
CA ASP A 79 -6.02 25.83 -12.54
C ASP A 79 -5.64 27.28 -12.81
N VAL A 80 -6.42 28.23 -12.28
CA VAL A 80 -6.12 29.67 -12.36
C VAL A 80 -4.81 29.99 -11.63
N LEU A 81 -4.63 29.44 -10.42
CA LEU A 81 -3.41 29.64 -9.63
C LEU A 81 -2.18 29.02 -10.30
N GLU A 82 -2.32 27.87 -10.95
CA GLU A 82 -1.25 27.20 -11.69
C GLU A 82 -0.84 27.96 -12.95
N LEU A 83 -1.82 28.47 -13.71
CA LEU A 83 -1.57 29.31 -14.89
C LEU A 83 -0.88 30.63 -14.51
N ILE A 84 -1.28 31.24 -13.39
CA ILE A 84 -0.66 32.45 -12.85
C ILE A 84 0.78 32.16 -12.41
N ARG A 85 1.03 31.04 -11.73
CA ARG A 85 2.39 30.60 -11.34
C ARG A 85 3.31 30.40 -12.55
N GLN A 86 2.81 29.78 -13.62
CA GLN A 86 3.56 29.60 -14.87
C GLN A 86 3.92 30.94 -15.55
N LYS A 87 3.04 31.94 -15.51
CA LYS A 87 3.27 33.23 -16.22
C LYS A 87 4.00 34.29 -15.40
N THR A 88 3.86 34.28 -14.07
CA THR A 88 4.49 35.25 -13.18
C THR A 88 5.94 34.91 -12.80
N ASN A 89 6.44 33.74 -13.25
CA ASN A 89 7.83 33.36 -13.06
C ASN A 89 8.49 32.84 -14.35
N PRO A 90 8.71 33.71 -15.36
CA PRO A 90 9.31 33.30 -16.64
C PRO A 90 10.78 32.86 -16.52
N GLY A 91 11.42 33.12 -15.37
CA GLY A 91 12.78 32.65 -15.05
C GLY A 91 12.86 31.18 -14.62
N LEU A 92 11.74 30.46 -14.55
CA LEU A 92 11.69 29.01 -14.30
C LEU A 92 11.60 28.16 -15.58
N VAL A 93 11.67 28.79 -16.76
CA VAL A 93 11.72 28.10 -18.05
C VAL A 93 12.98 28.50 -18.82
N ALA A 94 14.12 28.51 -18.13
CA ALA A 94 15.45 28.41 -18.72
C ALA A 94 16.44 27.93 -17.65
N SER A 95 16.65 26.61 -17.63
CA SER A 95 17.52 25.81 -16.76
C SER A 95 16.87 25.23 -15.49
N GLY A 96 16.72 23.90 -15.48
CA GLY A 96 16.38 23.11 -14.30
C GLY A 96 15.53 21.87 -14.61
N ASN A 97 16.19 20.76 -14.98
CA ASN A 97 15.61 19.42 -15.05
C ASN A 97 14.96 19.01 -13.73
N THR A 98 13.65 19.18 -13.53
CA THR A 98 12.94 18.36 -12.54
C THR A 98 12.64 17.02 -13.20
N VAL A 99 13.51 16.03 -12.93
CA VAL A 99 13.26 14.64 -13.33
C VAL A 99 11.99 14.17 -12.62
N GLU A 100 11.00 13.72 -13.38
CA GLU A 100 9.77 13.16 -12.83
C GLU A 100 10.03 11.73 -12.35
N TYR A 101 9.37 11.34 -11.25
CA TYR A 101 9.47 10.01 -10.66
C TYR A 101 8.07 9.45 -10.39
N ASP A 102 7.89 8.17 -10.67
CA ASP A 102 6.78 7.36 -10.15
C ASP A 102 7.33 6.51 -8.99
N GLY A 103 7.14 6.99 -7.75
CA GLY A 103 7.85 6.46 -6.59
C GLY A 103 9.36 6.65 -6.74
N ASN A 104 10.12 5.54 -6.73
CA ASN A 104 11.57 5.53 -6.97
C ASN A 104 11.95 5.13 -8.42
N VAL A 105 10.98 5.10 -9.34
CA VAL A 105 11.21 4.84 -10.77
C VAL A 105 11.27 6.16 -11.53
N VAL A 106 12.33 6.37 -12.30
CA VAL A 106 12.50 7.58 -13.13
C VAL A 106 11.54 7.54 -14.32
N VAL A 107 10.80 8.62 -14.55
CA VAL A 107 9.94 8.79 -15.72
C VAL A 107 10.73 9.49 -16.83
N LEU A 108 11.05 8.72 -17.86
CA LEU A 108 11.73 9.23 -19.04
C LEU A 108 10.71 9.83 -20.02
N THR A 109 11.18 10.83 -20.75
CA THR A 109 10.50 11.50 -21.87
C THR A 109 11.53 11.79 -22.96
N ASP A 110 11.10 12.13 -24.17
CA ASP A 110 12.03 12.49 -25.25
C ASP A 110 12.96 13.65 -24.88
N SER A 111 12.51 14.58 -24.02
CA SER A 111 13.28 15.77 -23.64
C SER A 111 14.33 15.51 -22.55
N ASN A 112 14.14 14.48 -21.70
CA ASN A 112 15.04 14.18 -20.59
C ASN A 112 15.88 12.89 -20.79
N PHE A 113 15.56 12.07 -21.80
CA PHE A 113 16.18 10.76 -21.97
C PHE A 113 17.71 10.86 -22.04
N LYS A 114 18.24 11.72 -22.92
CA LYS A 114 19.69 11.85 -23.15
C LYS A 114 20.45 12.40 -21.94
N SER A 115 19.82 13.23 -21.13
CA SER A 115 20.47 13.82 -19.94
C SER A 115 20.47 12.87 -18.75
N ILE A 116 19.50 11.95 -18.67
CA ILE A 116 19.39 10.96 -17.58
C ILE A 116 20.15 9.68 -17.93
N ILE A 117 20.04 9.23 -19.18
CA ILE A 117 20.67 8.01 -19.72
C ILE A 117 21.93 8.43 -20.49
N ASP A 118 22.89 9.00 -19.76
CA ASP A 118 24.17 9.48 -20.30
C ASP A 118 25.28 8.41 -20.29
N GLY A 119 24.97 7.21 -19.77
CA GLY A 119 25.90 6.10 -19.59
C GLY A 119 26.74 6.15 -18.31
N SER A 120 26.61 7.19 -17.47
CA SER A 120 27.34 7.30 -16.19
C SER A 120 26.97 6.19 -15.21
N ARG A 121 25.71 5.73 -15.27
CA ARG A 121 25.15 4.63 -14.48
C ARG A 121 24.48 3.64 -15.42
N PRO A 122 24.53 2.33 -15.12
CA PRO A 122 23.71 1.36 -15.82
C PRO A 122 22.22 1.60 -15.53
N ALA A 123 21.35 1.22 -16.47
CA ALA A 123 19.92 1.46 -16.38
C ALA A 123 19.08 0.23 -16.78
N LEU A 124 18.02 -0.05 -16.04
CA LEU A 124 16.92 -0.92 -16.50
C LEU A 124 15.73 -0.03 -16.87
N ILE A 125 15.28 -0.13 -18.12
CA ILE A 125 14.23 0.72 -18.69
C ILE A 125 13.02 -0.13 -19.10
N GLU A 126 11.84 0.20 -18.57
CA GLU A 126 10.54 -0.31 -19.03
C GLU A 126 9.97 0.60 -20.11
N PHE A 127 9.79 0.07 -21.31
CA PHE A 127 9.03 0.69 -22.37
C PHE A 127 7.59 0.18 -22.32
N TYR A 128 6.64 1.06 -22.02
CA TYR A 128 5.24 0.72 -21.78
C TYR A 128 4.28 1.58 -22.61
N ALA A 129 2.99 1.20 -22.57
CA ALA A 129 1.89 2.02 -23.07
C ALA A 129 0.73 2.01 -22.05
N PRO A 130 0.07 3.15 -21.76
CA PRO A 130 -0.96 3.24 -20.71
C PRO A 130 -2.18 2.34 -20.92
N TRP A 131 -2.49 1.99 -22.17
CA TRP A 131 -3.62 1.13 -22.53
C TRP A 131 -3.30 -0.38 -22.44
N CYS A 132 -2.03 -0.77 -22.27
CA CYS A 132 -1.63 -2.18 -22.28
C CYS A 132 -1.90 -2.88 -20.93
N GLY A 133 -2.73 -3.93 -20.95
CA GLY A 133 -3.06 -4.71 -19.74
C GLY A 133 -1.85 -5.38 -19.07
N HIS A 134 -0.90 -5.91 -19.85
CA HIS A 134 0.32 -6.51 -19.31
C HIS A 134 1.24 -5.48 -18.65
N CYS A 135 1.27 -4.22 -19.14
CA CYS A 135 1.97 -3.12 -18.49
C CYS A 135 1.32 -2.75 -17.16
N LYS A 136 -0.02 -2.64 -17.13
CA LYS A 136 -0.77 -2.37 -15.89
C LYS A 136 -0.50 -3.43 -14.82
N ASN A 137 -0.36 -4.70 -15.21
CA ASN A 137 -0.02 -5.79 -14.29
C ASN A 137 1.44 -5.71 -13.79
N LEU A 138 2.38 -5.22 -14.60
CA LEU A 138 3.79 -5.09 -14.23
C LEU A 138 4.05 -3.84 -13.37
N ALA A 139 3.30 -2.76 -13.57
CA ALA A 139 3.55 -1.47 -12.95
C ALA A 139 3.73 -1.52 -11.40
N PRO A 140 2.90 -2.25 -10.62
CA PRO A 140 3.12 -2.35 -9.17
C PRO A 140 4.45 -3.03 -8.82
N THR A 141 4.80 -4.10 -9.53
CA THR A 141 6.06 -4.82 -9.33
C THR A 141 7.28 -3.98 -9.75
N TYR A 142 7.15 -3.21 -10.82
CA TYR A 142 8.23 -2.34 -11.29
C TYR A 142 8.45 -1.14 -10.36
N ALA A 143 7.38 -0.60 -9.76
CA ALA A 143 7.47 0.38 -8.68
C ALA A 143 8.20 -0.20 -7.44
N GLN A 144 7.86 -1.42 -7.04
CA GLN A 144 8.58 -2.12 -5.96
C GLN A 144 10.05 -2.35 -6.28
N LEU A 145 10.41 -2.58 -7.55
CA LEU A 145 11.81 -2.69 -7.97
C LEU A 145 12.53 -1.35 -7.79
N GLY A 146 11.90 -0.24 -8.19
CA GLY A 146 12.42 1.10 -7.91
C GLY A 146 12.67 1.30 -6.42
N ASP A 147 11.71 0.96 -5.56
CA ASP A 147 11.84 1.04 -4.10
C ASP A 147 12.99 0.17 -3.57
N ALA A 148 13.14 -1.04 -4.11
CA ALA A 148 14.19 -1.96 -3.70
C ALA A 148 15.61 -1.41 -3.97
N PHE A 149 15.78 -0.59 -5.00
CA PHE A 149 17.07 0.03 -5.33
C PHE A 149 17.14 1.52 -4.98
N ALA A 150 16.17 2.06 -4.23
CA ALA A 150 16.13 3.48 -3.84
C ALA A 150 17.40 3.95 -3.10
N ALA A 151 17.99 3.09 -2.25
CA ALA A 151 19.25 3.37 -1.55
C ALA A 151 20.49 3.36 -2.48
N HIS A 152 20.32 2.91 -3.71
CA HIS A 152 21.35 2.79 -4.74
C HIS A 152 21.07 3.67 -5.97
N LYS A 153 20.19 4.68 -5.84
CA LYS A 153 19.82 5.57 -6.95
C LYS A 153 21.01 6.24 -7.63
N ASP A 154 22.11 6.50 -6.90
CA ASP A 154 23.32 7.10 -7.46
C ASP A 154 24.23 6.10 -8.19
N GLN A 155 23.87 4.81 -8.20
CA GLN A 155 24.67 3.71 -8.77
C GLN A 155 23.93 2.94 -9.88
N VAL A 156 22.59 2.90 -9.86
CA VAL A 156 21.77 2.24 -10.88
C VAL A 156 20.48 3.03 -11.12
N ILE A 157 20.04 3.09 -12.37
CA ILE A 157 18.79 3.75 -12.76
C ILE A 157 17.72 2.69 -13.02
N ILE A 158 16.59 2.79 -12.30
CA ILE A 158 15.35 2.08 -12.65
C ILE A 158 14.42 3.12 -13.28
N ALA A 159 14.06 2.92 -14.54
CA ALA A 159 13.33 3.91 -15.33
C ALA A 159 12.20 3.30 -16.14
N LYS A 160 11.23 4.13 -16.51
CA LYS A 160 10.15 3.79 -17.44
C LYS A 160 9.93 4.90 -18.47
N LEU A 161 9.49 4.53 -19.67
CA LEU A 161 9.18 5.43 -20.77
C LEU A 161 7.83 5.01 -21.38
N ASP A 162 6.88 5.94 -21.46
CA ASP A 162 5.67 5.76 -22.27
C ASP A 162 6.07 5.86 -23.75
N ALA A 163 6.29 4.71 -24.38
CA ALA A 163 6.75 4.64 -25.77
C ALA A 163 5.60 4.79 -26.78
N ASP A 164 4.33 4.86 -26.33
CA ASP A 164 3.21 5.22 -27.20
C ASP A 164 3.09 6.75 -27.36
N LYS A 165 3.40 7.49 -26.28
CA LYS A 165 3.52 8.95 -26.29
C LYS A 165 4.88 9.43 -26.83
N HIS A 166 5.97 8.78 -26.44
CA HIS A 166 7.35 9.11 -26.79
C HIS A 166 7.90 8.14 -27.86
N ARG A 167 7.25 8.17 -29.02
CA ARG A 167 7.46 7.18 -30.09
C ARG A 167 8.86 7.20 -30.68
N ASP A 168 9.49 8.37 -30.77
CA ASP A 168 10.84 8.50 -31.32
C ASP A 168 11.86 7.75 -30.47
N SER A 169 11.80 7.92 -29.15
CA SER A 169 12.65 7.17 -28.21
C SER A 169 12.31 5.67 -28.20
N GLY A 170 11.03 5.29 -28.25
CA GLY A 170 10.63 3.89 -28.34
C GLY A 170 11.13 3.19 -29.62
N ALA A 171 10.97 3.83 -30.77
CA ALA A 171 11.43 3.34 -32.06
C ALA A 171 12.96 3.28 -32.14
N HIS A 172 13.66 4.29 -31.59
CA HIS A 172 15.12 4.31 -31.51
C HIS A 172 15.67 3.08 -30.75
N PHE A 173 14.97 2.64 -29.70
CA PHE A 173 15.30 1.41 -28.98
C PHE A 173 14.72 0.13 -29.59
N GLY A 174 14.10 0.19 -30.77
CA GLY A 174 13.54 -0.98 -31.46
C GLY A 174 12.41 -1.66 -30.70
N VAL A 175 11.58 -0.89 -29.98
CA VAL A 175 10.44 -1.42 -29.23
C VAL A 175 9.31 -1.79 -30.20
N GLN A 176 8.98 -3.07 -30.28
CA GLN A 176 7.93 -3.61 -31.17
C GLN A 176 6.65 -4.03 -30.43
N GLY A 177 6.68 -4.02 -29.10
CA GLY A 177 5.56 -4.44 -28.26
C GLY A 177 5.77 -4.11 -26.79
N PHE A 178 4.71 -4.19 -25.99
CA PHE A 178 4.70 -3.73 -24.61
C PHE A 178 4.28 -4.82 -23.60
N PRO A 179 4.85 -4.83 -22.38
CA PRO A 179 6.03 -4.07 -21.99
C PRO A 179 7.29 -4.69 -22.60
N THR A 180 8.27 -3.85 -22.97
CA THR A 180 9.63 -4.27 -23.33
C THR A 180 10.60 -3.74 -22.29
N LEU A 181 11.46 -4.60 -21.74
CA LEU A 181 12.47 -4.22 -20.75
C LEU A 181 13.85 -4.28 -21.39
N LYS A 182 14.64 -3.22 -21.25
CA LYS A 182 16.03 -3.17 -21.73
C LYS A 182 16.99 -2.78 -20.62
N TRP A 183 18.11 -3.48 -20.58
CA TRP A 183 19.26 -3.21 -19.75
C TRP A 183 20.31 -2.44 -20.55
N LEU A 184 20.74 -1.30 -20.03
CA LEU A 184 21.85 -0.53 -20.55
C LEU A 184 23.01 -0.66 -19.56
N PRO A 185 24.10 -1.37 -19.93
CA PRO A 185 25.31 -1.41 -19.13
C PRO A 185 25.92 -0.02 -18.90
N LYS A 186 26.81 0.11 -17.92
CA LYS A 186 27.57 1.35 -17.71
C LYS A 186 28.37 1.68 -18.98
N GLY A 187 28.32 2.95 -19.40
CA GLY A 187 28.91 3.44 -20.65
C GLY A 187 27.97 3.36 -21.86
N VAL A 188 26.80 2.73 -21.75
CA VAL A 188 25.79 2.67 -22.82
C VAL A 188 24.71 3.72 -22.60
N SER A 189 24.51 4.59 -23.60
CA SER A 189 23.53 5.70 -23.57
C SER A 189 22.48 5.62 -24.69
N GLY A 190 22.53 4.58 -25.51
CA GLY A 190 21.68 4.39 -26.70
C GLY A 190 21.33 2.93 -26.96
N PRO A 191 20.72 2.62 -28.11
CA PRO A 191 20.31 1.26 -28.47
C PRO A 191 21.48 0.32 -28.71
N ASP A 192 22.61 0.86 -29.18
CA ASP A 192 23.83 0.09 -29.42
C ASP A 192 24.45 -0.33 -28.08
N GLY A 193 24.42 -1.64 -27.81
CA GLY A 193 24.85 -2.21 -26.53
C GLY A 193 23.74 -2.35 -25.48
N ALA A 194 22.50 -1.95 -25.80
CA ALA A 194 21.34 -2.22 -24.95
C ALA A 194 20.91 -3.69 -25.09
N GLU A 195 20.83 -4.39 -23.96
CA GLU A 195 20.44 -5.80 -23.89
C GLU A 195 18.93 -5.92 -23.57
N GLN A 196 18.21 -6.81 -24.26
CA GLN A 196 16.81 -7.07 -23.91
C GLN A 196 16.74 -7.99 -22.68
N TYR A 197 15.97 -7.60 -21.67
CA TYR A 197 15.67 -8.47 -20.52
C TYR A 197 14.59 -9.49 -20.90
N LYS A 198 14.89 -10.77 -20.67
CA LYS A 198 14.02 -11.91 -21.02
C LYS A 198 13.60 -12.77 -19.81
N GLY A 199 13.93 -12.33 -18.59
CA GLY A 199 13.61 -13.07 -17.36
C GLY A 199 12.16 -12.90 -16.89
N GLY A 200 11.86 -13.47 -15.73
CA GLY A 200 10.56 -13.35 -15.08
C GLY A 200 10.23 -11.90 -14.70
N ARG A 201 8.95 -11.53 -14.76
CA ARG A 201 8.49 -10.16 -14.48
C ARG A 201 8.03 -9.95 -13.03
N ASP A 202 8.38 -10.87 -12.14
CA ASP A 202 8.20 -10.72 -10.69
C ASP A 202 9.37 -9.95 -10.05
N LEU A 203 9.14 -9.40 -8.84
CA LEU A 203 10.11 -8.55 -8.15
C LEU A 203 11.44 -9.26 -7.90
N ASN A 204 11.42 -10.55 -7.53
CA ASN A 204 12.64 -11.30 -7.25
C ASN A 204 13.44 -11.50 -8.52
N SER A 205 12.82 -11.94 -9.61
CA SER A 205 13.49 -12.11 -10.91
C SER A 205 14.14 -10.81 -11.42
N LEU A 206 13.43 -9.68 -11.32
CA LEU A 206 13.95 -8.37 -11.73
C LEU A 206 15.08 -7.89 -10.80
N ALA A 207 14.90 -8.00 -9.48
CA ALA A 207 15.89 -7.55 -8.52
C ALA A 207 17.16 -8.41 -8.53
N SER A 208 17.03 -9.73 -8.72
CA SER A 208 18.15 -10.64 -8.93
C SER A 208 18.94 -10.29 -10.18
N PHE A 209 18.26 -9.98 -11.29
CA PHE A 209 18.94 -9.54 -12.51
C PHE A 209 19.74 -8.25 -12.30
N VAL A 210 19.13 -7.23 -11.70
CA VAL A 210 19.84 -5.96 -11.41
C VAL A 210 21.01 -6.22 -10.46
N LYS A 211 20.82 -7.04 -9.43
CA LYS A 211 21.90 -7.46 -8.51
C LYS A 211 23.03 -8.18 -9.25
N GLU A 212 22.73 -9.11 -10.15
CA GLU A 212 23.74 -9.82 -10.93
C GLU A 212 24.55 -8.87 -11.81
N LYS A 213 23.87 -7.94 -12.49
CA LYS A 213 24.52 -6.98 -13.39
C LYS A 213 25.32 -5.89 -12.67
N THR A 214 25.02 -5.60 -11.40
CA THR A 214 25.59 -4.45 -10.67
C THR A 214 26.31 -4.79 -9.37
N SER A 215 26.17 -6.02 -8.86
CA SER A 215 26.51 -6.43 -7.50
C SER A 215 25.79 -5.67 -6.37
N LEU A 216 24.78 -4.85 -6.69
CA LEU A 216 24.02 -4.07 -5.69
C LEU A 216 22.94 -4.93 -5.05
N SER A 217 22.87 -4.92 -3.72
CA SER A 217 21.88 -5.71 -2.99
C SER A 217 20.55 -4.96 -2.88
N PRO A 218 19.42 -5.54 -3.37
CA PRO A 218 18.12 -4.89 -3.27
C PRO A 218 17.62 -4.85 -1.82
N ARG A 219 16.99 -3.75 -1.43
CA ARG A 219 16.23 -3.59 -0.18
C ARG A 219 14.75 -3.83 -0.43
N ILE A 220 14.38 -5.07 -0.73
CA ILE A 220 12.97 -5.44 -0.87
C ILE A 220 12.32 -5.31 0.50
N LYS A 221 11.40 -4.35 0.65
CA LYS A 221 10.49 -4.30 1.79
C LYS A 221 9.50 -5.45 1.62
N THR A 222 9.90 -6.67 2.00
CA THR A 222 8.94 -7.74 2.18
C THR A 222 7.98 -7.27 3.26
N ALA A 223 6.68 -7.21 2.93
CA ALA A 223 5.66 -7.19 3.96
C ALA A 223 6.04 -8.28 4.96
N ARG A 224 6.06 -7.93 6.25
CA ARG A 224 6.37 -8.91 7.29
C ARG A 224 5.38 -10.06 7.12
N SER A 225 5.90 -11.23 6.75
CA SER A 225 5.08 -12.42 6.61
C SER A 225 4.70 -12.90 8.01
N ASP A 226 3.43 -13.26 8.18
CA ASP A 226 2.96 -13.98 9.36
C ASP A 226 3.20 -15.50 9.22
N VAL A 227 3.61 -15.97 8.03
CA VAL A 227 4.02 -17.36 7.82
C VAL A 227 5.38 -17.57 8.47
N THR A 228 5.47 -18.54 9.37
CA THR A 228 6.72 -18.91 10.01
C THR A 228 7.61 -19.69 9.04
N GLU A 229 8.77 -19.14 8.69
CA GLU A 229 9.77 -19.83 7.87
C GLU A 229 10.53 -20.86 8.72
N LEU A 230 10.47 -22.12 8.29
CA LEU A 230 11.19 -23.22 8.92
C LEU A 230 12.42 -23.61 8.10
N ASN A 231 13.40 -24.17 8.80
CA ASN A 231 14.59 -24.79 8.26
C ASN A 231 15.03 -25.92 9.19
N THR A 232 16.06 -26.65 8.80
CA THR A 232 16.64 -27.74 9.59
C THR A 232 16.99 -27.41 11.04
N LYS A 233 17.24 -26.14 11.39
CA LYS A 233 17.63 -25.74 12.75
C LYS A 233 16.46 -25.48 13.68
N ASN A 234 15.31 -25.08 13.16
CA ASN A 234 14.15 -24.68 13.97
C ASN A 234 12.90 -25.55 13.76
N PHE A 235 12.92 -26.45 12.77
CA PHE A 235 11.74 -27.24 12.41
C PHE A 235 11.15 -27.99 13.62
N HIS A 236 11.96 -28.81 14.30
CA HIS A 236 11.48 -29.62 15.42
C HIS A 236 10.99 -28.78 16.61
N GLU A 237 11.68 -27.67 16.92
CA GLU A 237 11.27 -26.77 18.01
C GLU A 237 9.91 -26.13 17.76
N VAL A 238 9.64 -25.74 16.51
CA VAL A 238 8.40 -25.06 16.14
C VAL A 238 7.30 -26.06 15.83
N ALA A 239 7.50 -26.95 14.85
CA ALA A 239 6.49 -27.86 14.34
C ALA A 239 6.08 -28.93 15.35
N LEU A 240 7.01 -29.42 16.18
CA LEU A 240 6.73 -30.45 17.20
C LEU A 240 6.50 -29.86 18.59
N ASN A 241 6.20 -28.56 18.67
CA ASN A 241 5.97 -27.92 19.96
C ASN A 241 4.72 -28.50 20.65
N PRO A 242 4.81 -29.04 21.88
CA PRO A 242 3.68 -29.70 22.52
C PRO A 242 2.54 -28.73 22.91
N LYS A 243 2.74 -27.41 22.77
CA LYS A 243 1.76 -26.37 23.10
C LYS A 243 1.19 -25.68 21.86
N LYS A 244 1.61 -26.04 20.66
CA LYS A 244 1.21 -25.37 19.41
C LYS A 244 0.70 -26.38 18.41
N ASN A 245 -0.39 -26.02 17.76
CA ASN A 245 -0.89 -26.66 16.56
C ASN A 245 -0.24 -25.98 15.36
N VAL A 246 0.48 -26.73 14.53
CA VAL A 246 1.28 -26.14 13.44
C VAL A 246 0.88 -26.73 12.10
N LEU A 247 0.41 -25.89 11.17
CA LEU A 247 0.21 -26.26 9.78
C LEU A 247 1.47 -25.91 8.99
N VAL A 248 2.08 -26.91 8.35
CA VAL A 248 3.34 -26.75 7.62
C VAL A 248 3.12 -27.03 6.13
N GLU A 249 3.43 -26.05 5.29
CA GLU A 249 3.60 -26.23 3.85
C GLU A 249 5.04 -26.65 3.54
N PHE A 250 5.21 -27.85 2.99
CA PHE A 250 6.45 -28.29 2.37
C PHE A 250 6.38 -27.89 0.89
N TYR A 251 7.28 -27.00 0.47
CA TYR A 251 7.30 -26.43 -0.87
C TYR A 251 8.67 -26.58 -1.54
N ALA A 252 8.75 -26.20 -2.82
CA ALA A 252 10.00 -25.99 -3.53
C ALA A 252 9.93 -24.70 -4.35
N SER A 253 11.01 -23.93 -4.39
CA SER A 253 11.08 -22.61 -5.05
C SER A 253 10.74 -22.62 -6.56
N TRP A 254 10.95 -23.74 -7.24
CA TRP A 254 10.64 -23.91 -8.67
C TRP A 254 9.19 -24.36 -8.93
N CYS A 255 8.45 -24.80 -7.91
CA CYS A 255 7.11 -25.37 -8.09
C CYS A 255 6.05 -24.29 -8.37
N GLY A 256 5.41 -24.37 -9.55
CA GLY A 256 4.35 -23.44 -9.95
C GLY A 256 3.12 -23.48 -9.03
N HIS A 257 2.69 -24.67 -8.60
CA HIS A 257 1.54 -24.82 -7.70
C HIS A 257 1.81 -24.21 -6.31
N CYS A 258 3.04 -24.29 -5.80
CA CYS A 258 3.45 -23.62 -4.57
C CYS A 258 3.36 -22.10 -4.72
N LYS A 259 3.80 -21.55 -5.85
CA LYS A 259 3.70 -20.10 -6.13
C LYS A 259 2.24 -19.62 -6.18
N THR A 260 1.32 -20.47 -6.66
CA THR A 260 -0.12 -20.17 -6.62
C THR A 260 -0.71 -20.23 -5.20
N LEU A 261 -0.23 -21.15 -4.37
CA LEU A 261 -0.70 -21.32 -2.98
C LEU A 261 -0.15 -20.23 -2.05
N ALA A 262 1.09 -19.79 -2.24
CA ALA A 262 1.77 -18.82 -1.38
C ALA A 262 0.90 -17.60 -0.99
N PRO A 263 0.25 -16.85 -1.90
CA PRO A 263 -0.57 -15.70 -1.51
C PRO A 263 -1.81 -16.08 -0.68
N ILE A 264 -2.36 -17.29 -0.84
CA ILE A 264 -3.47 -17.79 -0.02
C ILE A 264 -2.93 -18.14 1.37
N TYR A 265 -1.78 -18.81 1.42
CA TYR A 265 -1.15 -19.25 2.66
C TYR A 265 -0.73 -18.06 3.55
N GLU A 266 -0.25 -16.97 2.94
CA GLU A 266 0.01 -15.69 3.64
C GLU A 266 -1.25 -15.11 4.29
N LYS A 267 -2.39 -15.10 3.57
CA LYS A 267 -3.67 -14.63 4.15
C LYS A 267 -4.09 -15.49 5.34
N VAL A 268 -3.98 -16.81 5.20
CA VAL A 268 -4.28 -17.76 6.28
C VAL A 268 -3.38 -17.46 7.48
N ALA A 269 -2.07 -17.32 7.30
CA ALA A 269 -1.17 -16.98 8.39
C ALA A 269 -1.56 -15.68 9.09
N SER A 270 -1.93 -14.63 8.36
CA SER A 270 -2.42 -13.38 8.94
C SER A 270 -3.72 -13.54 9.73
N VAL A 271 -4.64 -14.42 9.31
CA VAL A 271 -5.88 -14.71 10.06
C VAL A 271 -5.56 -15.32 11.44
N PHE A 272 -4.52 -16.14 11.54
CA PHE A 272 -4.13 -16.85 12.76
C PHE A 272 -2.94 -16.22 13.50
N ALA A 273 -2.39 -15.09 13.03
CA ALA A 273 -1.17 -14.49 13.54
C ALA A 273 -1.18 -14.17 15.06
N ASN A 274 -2.36 -13.89 15.60
CA ASN A 274 -2.56 -13.59 17.02
C ASN A 274 -3.04 -14.79 17.85
N GLU A 275 -3.20 -15.97 17.24
CA GLU A 275 -3.64 -17.17 17.95
C GLU A 275 -2.46 -17.81 18.70
N PRO A 276 -2.51 -17.89 20.05
CA PRO A 276 -1.36 -18.26 20.84
C PRO A 276 -0.99 -19.74 20.70
N ASN A 277 -1.85 -20.59 20.13
CA ASN A 277 -1.63 -22.02 19.97
C ASN A 277 -1.77 -22.50 18.51
N CYS A 278 -1.84 -21.60 17.54
CA CYS A 278 -2.05 -21.94 16.13
C CYS A 278 -0.97 -21.25 15.29
N VAL A 279 -0.16 -22.03 14.57
CA VAL A 279 0.96 -21.52 13.78
C VAL A 279 0.80 -21.99 12.34
N VAL A 280 1.01 -21.07 11.40
CA VAL A 280 1.05 -21.35 9.97
C VAL A 280 2.49 -21.17 9.53
N ALA A 281 3.09 -22.23 8.99
CA ALA A 281 4.52 -22.31 8.72
C ALA A 281 4.80 -22.92 7.34
N LYS A 282 6.00 -22.68 6.81
CA LYS A 282 6.46 -23.26 5.54
C LYS A 282 7.93 -23.65 5.59
N ILE A 283 8.32 -24.60 4.75
CA ILE A 283 9.71 -25.04 4.56
C ILE A 283 9.97 -25.38 3.10
N ASP A 284 11.09 -24.90 2.55
CA ASP A 284 11.59 -25.36 1.26
C ASP A 284 12.24 -26.73 1.44
N ALA A 285 11.48 -27.81 1.20
CA ALA A 285 11.95 -29.16 1.44
C ALA A 285 12.88 -29.68 0.33
N ASP A 286 12.95 -28.99 -0.82
CA ASP A 286 13.95 -29.27 -1.87
C ASP A 286 15.34 -28.76 -1.44
N LYS A 287 15.38 -27.64 -0.71
CA LYS A 287 16.59 -27.13 -0.07
C LYS A 287 16.93 -27.85 1.24
N GLU A 288 15.96 -28.02 2.13
CA GLU A 288 16.11 -28.58 3.48
C GLU A 288 15.83 -30.11 3.47
N LYS A 289 16.58 -30.83 2.64
CA LYS A 289 16.29 -32.24 2.26
C LYS A 289 16.17 -33.23 3.41
N SER A 290 16.89 -33.00 4.52
CA SER A 290 16.82 -33.92 5.68
C SER A 290 15.43 -33.93 6.30
N ILE A 291 14.80 -32.75 6.44
CA ILE A 291 13.41 -32.66 6.92
C ILE A 291 12.45 -33.23 5.87
N GLY A 292 12.68 -32.95 4.58
CA GLY A 292 11.89 -33.54 3.50
C GLY A 292 11.91 -35.08 3.53
N THR A 293 13.07 -35.67 3.81
CA THR A 293 13.22 -37.14 3.93
C THR A 293 12.56 -37.67 5.19
N GLU A 294 12.79 -37.03 6.34
CA GLU A 294 12.22 -37.42 7.65
C GLU A 294 10.70 -37.51 7.61
N PHE A 295 10.04 -36.56 6.94
CA PHE A 295 8.59 -36.52 6.80
C PHE A 295 8.08 -37.06 5.46
N GLU A 296 8.89 -37.83 4.74
CA GLU A 296 8.52 -38.57 3.52
C GLU A 296 7.88 -37.68 2.43
N ILE A 297 8.44 -36.50 2.21
CA ILE A 297 7.95 -35.54 1.21
C ILE A 297 8.41 -35.98 -0.19
N SER A 298 7.48 -36.48 -0.98
CA SER A 298 7.70 -36.98 -2.34
C SER A 298 7.17 -36.05 -3.44
N GLY A 299 6.51 -34.95 -3.07
CA GLY A 299 5.93 -34.01 -4.02
C GLY A 299 5.55 -32.67 -3.37
N PHE A 300 5.28 -31.67 -4.23
CA PHE A 300 5.04 -30.29 -3.79
C PHE A 300 3.80 -29.66 -4.43
N PRO A 301 3.05 -28.81 -3.70
CA PRO A 301 3.14 -28.65 -2.25
C PRO A 301 2.55 -29.87 -1.52
N THR A 302 3.19 -30.26 -0.43
CA THR A 302 2.65 -31.20 0.56
C THR A 302 2.36 -30.40 1.83
N ILE A 303 1.19 -30.58 2.44
CA ILE A 303 0.81 -29.87 3.65
C ILE A 303 0.57 -30.89 4.75
N LYS A 304 1.23 -30.72 5.89
CA LYS A 304 1.01 -31.55 7.08
C LYS A 304 0.64 -30.68 8.27
N PHE A 305 -0.25 -31.18 9.10
CA PHE A 305 -0.65 -30.57 10.35
C PHE A 305 0.00 -31.33 11.51
N PHE A 306 0.60 -30.61 12.43
CA PHE A 306 1.27 -31.12 13.62
C PHE A 306 0.44 -30.70 14.83
N PRO A 307 -0.39 -31.59 15.39
CA PRO A 307 -1.23 -31.27 16.53
C PRO A 307 -0.40 -31.08 17.80
N ALA A 308 -0.83 -30.15 18.65
CA ALA A 308 -0.19 -29.91 19.94
C ALA A 308 -0.19 -31.20 20.79
N GLY A 309 0.99 -31.66 21.19
CA GLY A 309 1.16 -32.83 22.06
C GLY A 309 0.99 -34.19 21.37
N ALA A 310 0.75 -34.22 20.06
CA ALA A 310 0.78 -35.47 19.28
C ALA A 310 2.21 -35.82 18.86
N SER A 311 2.48 -37.13 18.73
CA SER A 311 3.78 -37.63 18.25
C SER A 311 3.90 -37.63 16.73
N GLU A 312 2.78 -37.73 16.02
CA GLU A 312 2.76 -37.89 14.56
C GLU A 312 1.97 -36.76 13.87
N PRO A 313 2.47 -36.26 12.72
CA PRO A 313 1.72 -35.32 11.90
C PRO A 313 0.58 -36.01 11.14
N VAL A 314 -0.43 -35.20 10.79
CA VAL A 314 -1.57 -35.61 9.96
C VAL A 314 -1.45 -34.92 8.60
N ALA A 315 -1.66 -35.66 7.51
CA ALA A 315 -1.73 -35.06 6.17
C ALA A 315 -2.96 -34.13 6.07
N TYR A 316 -2.78 -32.96 5.46
CA TYR A 316 -3.89 -32.06 5.16
C TYR A 316 -4.48 -32.41 3.78
N GLU A 317 -5.68 -32.97 3.79
CA GLU A 317 -6.41 -33.39 2.59
C GLU A 317 -7.52 -32.40 2.18
N GLY A 318 -7.59 -31.24 2.84
CA GLY A 318 -8.61 -30.23 2.57
C GLY A 318 -8.34 -29.41 1.30
N GLY A 319 -9.33 -28.58 0.93
CA GLY A 319 -9.19 -27.65 -0.19
C GLY A 319 -8.08 -26.62 0.04
N ARG A 320 -7.44 -26.13 -1.03
CA ARG A 320 -6.36 -25.12 -0.95
C ARG A 320 -6.88 -23.68 -1.04
N THR A 321 -8.06 -23.44 -0.49
CA THR A 321 -8.69 -22.11 -0.42
C THR A 321 -8.55 -21.55 1.00
N GLU A 322 -8.59 -20.23 1.14
CA GLU A 322 -8.53 -19.58 2.46
C GLU A 322 -9.63 -20.11 3.40
N ALA A 323 -10.86 -20.28 2.89
CA ALA A 323 -11.98 -20.80 3.65
C ALA A 323 -11.73 -22.22 4.19
N ALA A 324 -11.20 -23.12 3.37
CA ALA A 324 -10.92 -24.50 3.79
C ALA A 324 -9.83 -24.56 4.86
N PHE A 325 -8.77 -23.76 4.73
CA PHE A 325 -7.73 -23.67 5.76
C PHE A 325 -8.27 -23.06 7.06
N VAL A 326 -9.08 -22.00 6.98
CA VAL A 326 -9.68 -21.36 8.17
C VAL A 326 -10.59 -22.34 8.89
N GLU A 327 -11.42 -23.09 8.18
CA GLU A 327 -12.28 -24.13 8.76
C GLU A 327 -11.45 -25.21 9.46
N PHE A 328 -10.43 -25.74 8.78
CA PHE A 328 -9.54 -26.76 9.33
C PHE A 328 -8.83 -26.26 10.60
N LEU A 329 -8.19 -25.09 10.53
CA LEU A 329 -7.46 -24.53 11.66
C LEU A 329 -8.39 -24.14 12.80
N ASN A 330 -9.59 -23.65 12.55
CA ASN A 330 -10.58 -23.42 13.61
C ASN A 330 -10.91 -24.70 14.37
N LYS A 331 -11.18 -25.78 13.64
CA LYS A 331 -11.47 -27.09 14.23
C LYS A 331 -10.31 -27.62 15.07
N HIS A 332 -9.08 -27.53 14.56
CA HIS A 332 -7.91 -28.16 15.18
C HIS A 332 -7.19 -27.27 16.22
N CYS A 333 -7.28 -25.94 16.09
CA CYS A 333 -6.71 -25.00 17.05
C CYS A 333 -7.72 -24.57 18.14
N GLY A 334 -9.00 -24.89 18.00
CA GLY A 334 -10.05 -24.49 18.93
C GLY A 334 -10.37 -22.99 18.83
N THR A 335 -10.26 -22.43 17.63
CA THR A 335 -10.43 -20.99 17.36
C THR A 335 -11.72 -20.74 16.59
N GLN A 336 -12.11 -19.47 16.47
CA GLN A 336 -13.37 -19.07 15.83
C GLN A 336 -13.17 -17.91 14.85
N ARG A 337 -12.15 -18.03 13.99
CA ARG A 337 -11.79 -17.05 12.97
C ARG A 337 -12.73 -17.10 11.76
N VAL A 338 -12.75 -16.03 10.98
CA VAL A 338 -13.45 -15.96 9.68
C VAL A 338 -12.48 -15.59 8.57
N VAL A 339 -12.86 -15.92 7.33
CA VAL A 339 -12.11 -15.56 6.11
C VAL A 339 -11.92 -14.05 6.03
N GLY A 340 -10.70 -13.60 5.68
CA GLY A 340 -10.33 -12.19 5.67
C GLY A 340 -9.98 -11.60 7.05
N GLY A 341 -10.07 -12.40 8.12
CA GLY A 341 -9.72 -12.00 9.48
C GLY A 341 -10.92 -11.60 10.35
N GLY A 342 -10.68 -11.44 11.65
CA GLY A 342 -11.73 -11.26 12.65
C GLY A 342 -12.27 -12.58 13.19
N PHE A 343 -13.48 -12.56 13.74
CA PHE A 343 -14.07 -13.69 14.45
C PHE A 343 -15.55 -13.90 14.15
N MET A 344 -16.02 -15.13 14.33
CA MET A 344 -17.44 -15.48 14.30
C MET A 344 -18.21 -14.74 15.40
N PRO A 345 -19.53 -14.47 15.24
CA PRO A 345 -20.34 -13.79 16.26
C PRO A 345 -20.41 -14.49 17.62
N SER A 346 -20.18 -15.80 17.67
CA SER A 346 -20.09 -16.59 18.91
C SER A 346 -18.76 -16.43 19.64
N ALA A 347 -17.73 -15.87 19.00
CA ALA A 347 -16.39 -15.86 19.55
C ALA A 347 -16.25 -15.01 20.80
N GLY A 348 -15.63 -15.63 21.82
CA GLY A 348 -15.44 -15.06 23.16
C GLY A 348 -16.72 -14.87 23.97
N ARG A 349 -17.87 -15.34 23.46
CA ARG A 349 -19.11 -15.44 24.25
C ARG A 349 -19.09 -16.67 25.15
N ILE A 350 -19.77 -16.57 26.27
CA ILE A 350 -19.74 -17.58 27.33
C ILE A 350 -21.16 -17.83 27.78
N LYS A 351 -21.71 -19.02 27.49
CA LYS A 351 -23.11 -19.38 27.73
C LYS A 351 -23.67 -18.91 29.07
N GLN A 352 -23.01 -19.23 30.17
CA GLN A 352 -23.43 -18.82 31.52
C GLN A 352 -23.51 -17.29 31.67
N LEU A 353 -22.56 -16.54 31.11
CA LEU A 353 -22.56 -15.08 31.18
C LEU A 353 -23.54 -14.44 30.20
N ASP A 354 -23.81 -15.11 29.07
CA ASP A 354 -24.85 -14.70 28.14
C ASP A 354 -26.23 -14.76 28.80
N GLU A 355 -26.52 -15.86 29.50
CA GLU A 355 -27.77 -16.03 30.26
C GLU A 355 -27.95 -14.90 31.30
N LEU A 356 -26.86 -14.55 32.01
CA LEU A 356 -26.86 -13.44 32.95
C LEU A 356 -27.04 -12.09 32.24
N ALA A 357 -26.37 -11.83 31.13
CA ALA A 357 -26.52 -10.58 30.37
C ALA A 357 -27.93 -10.39 29.81
N ILE A 358 -28.54 -11.47 29.30
CA ILE A 358 -29.92 -11.46 28.82
C ILE A 358 -30.88 -11.17 29.99
N ARG A 359 -30.70 -11.84 31.15
CA ARG A 359 -31.53 -11.59 32.34
C ARG A 359 -31.39 -10.14 32.82
N PHE A 360 -30.16 -9.62 32.85
CA PHE A 360 -29.85 -8.24 33.24
C PHE A 360 -30.56 -7.18 32.37
N ILE A 361 -30.69 -7.44 31.06
CA ILE A 361 -31.36 -6.51 30.14
C ILE A 361 -32.88 -6.67 30.15
N LYS A 362 -33.40 -7.87 30.42
CA LYS A 362 -34.84 -8.14 30.46
C LYS A 362 -35.55 -7.52 31.66
N ASP A 363 -34.91 -7.50 32.83
CA ASP A 363 -35.53 -7.00 34.05
C ASP A 363 -34.63 -5.98 34.77
N ALA A 364 -35.08 -4.73 34.80
CA ALA A 364 -34.34 -3.64 35.43
C ALA A 364 -34.26 -3.78 36.97
N ASN A 365 -35.23 -4.47 37.60
CA ASN A 365 -35.31 -4.59 39.05
C ASN A 365 -34.27 -5.56 39.63
N THR A 366 -33.79 -6.50 38.82
CA THR A 366 -32.82 -7.52 39.25
C THR A 366 -31.38 -7.18 38.87
N ARG A 367 -31.12 -6.05 38.18
CA ARG A 367 -29.80 -5.72 37.61
C ARG A 367 -28.65 -5.78 38.61
N GLN A 368 -28.81 -5.24 39.81
CA GLN A 368 -27.77 -5.25 40.84
C GLN A 368 -27.42 -6.67 41.27
N GLN A 369 -28.43 -7.53 41.48
CA GLN A 369 -28.22 -8.93 41.81
C GLN A 369 -27.54 -9.68 40.66
N VAL A 370 -28.06 -9.53 39.43
CA VAL A 370 -27.50 -10.21 38.26
C VAL A 370 -26.06 -9.78 38.00
N GLN A 371 -25.73 -8.51 38.23
CA GLN A 371 -24.36 -8.02 38.10
C GLN A 371 -23.43 -8.66 39.14
N ALA A 372 -23.85 -8.81 40.40
CA ALA A 372 -23.07 -9.49 41.41
C ALA A 372 -22.83 -10.98 41.06
N GLU A 373 -23.86 -11.67 40.54
CA GLU A 373 -23.72 -13.04 40.04
C GLU A 373 -22.74 -13.13 38.85
N ALA A 374 -22.77 -12.16 37.93
CA ALA A 374 -21.85 -12.09 36.81
C ALA A 374 -20.40 -11.83 37.24
N VAL A 375 -20.17 -11.02 38.29
CA VAL A 375 -18.83 -10.82 38.88
C VAL A 375 -18.28 -12.13 39.44
N GLU A 376 -19.07 -12.87 40.21
CA GLU A 376 -18.65 -14.15 40.78
C GLU A 376 -18.43 -15.21 39.70
N ALA A 377 -19.31 -15.29 38.70
CA ALA A 377 -19.12 -16.17 37.55
C ALA A 377 -17.83 -15.81 36.78
N ALA A 378 -17.59 -14.52 36.52
CA ALA A 378 -16.41 -14.06 35.82
C ALA A 378 -15.11 -14.38 36.57
N LYS A 379 -15.12 -14.23 37.90
CA LYS A 379 -13.99 -14.59 38.77
C LYS A 379 -13.68 -16.09 38.70
N LYS A 380 -14.71 -16.95 38.71
CA LYS A 380 -14.54 -18.41 38.58
C LYS A 380 -14.01 -18.81 37.21
N ILE A 381 -14.45 -18.15 36.14
CA ILE A 381 -14.01 -18.43 34.76
C ILE A 381 -12.58 -17.93 34.53
N GLY A 382 -12.18 -16.83 35.16
CA GLY A 382 -10.80 -16.32 35.10
C GLY A 382 -10.37 -15.73 33.74
N SER A 383 -11.33 -15.42 32.85
CA SER A 383 -11.05 -14.82 31.54
C SER A 383 -11.24 -13.31 31.54
N ARG A 384 -10.37 -12.58 30.84
CA ARG A 384 -10.56 -11.14 30.58
C ARG A 384 -11.90 -10.81 29.93
N TYR A 385 -12.42 -11.71 29.09
CA TYR A 385 -13.69 -11.55 28.42
C TYR A 385 -14.85 -11.81 29.37
N ALA A 386 -14.70 -12.76 30.29
CA ALA A 386 -15.65 -12.97 31.38
C ALA A 386 -15.79 -11.70 32.25
N ASN A 387 -14.66 -11.10 32.63
CA ASN A 387 -14.64 -9.83 33.38
C ASN A 387 -15.28 -8.68 32.60
N TYR A 388 -15.25 -8.71 31.27
CA TYR A 388 -15.86 -7.68 30.44
C TYR A 388 -17.40 -7.69 30.54
N TYR A 389 -18.05 -8.86 30.65
CA TYR A 389 -19.51 -8.94 30.88
C TYR A 389 -19.91 -8.16 32.14
N ALA A 390 -19.28 -8.47 33.28
CA ALA A 390 -19.56 -7.84 34.55
C ALA A 390 -19.30 -6.32 34.51
N LYS A 391 -18.25 -5.90 33.80
CA LYS A 391 -17.92 -4.47 33.60
C LYS A 391 -18.94 -3.74 32.74
N VAL A 392 -19.48 -4.38 31.71
CA VAL A 392 -20.57 -3.80 30.91
C VAL A 392 -21.81 -3.58 31.77
N MET A 393 -22.20 -4.58 32.58
CA MET A 393 -23.32 -4.45 33.53
C MET A 393 -23.10 -3.31 34.54
N GLU A 394 -21.90 -3.20 35.11
CA GLU A 394 -21.51 -2.09 36.00
C GLU A 394 -21.69 -0.73 35.31
N LYS A 395 -21.24 -0.60 34.06
CA LYS A 395 -21.39 0.66 33.30
C LYS A 395 -22.84 0.98 32.99
N VAL A 396 -23.67 -0.02 32.67
CA VAL A 396 -25.11 0.20 32.48
C VAL A 396 -25.80 0.62 33.78
N LEU A 397 -25.44 0.05 34.92
CA LEU A 397 -25.95 0.49 36.23
C LEU A 397 -25.58 1.95 36.54
N ALA A 398 -24.36 2.37 36.18
CA ALA A 398 -23.86 3.71 36.49
C ALA A 398 -24.30 4.79 35.47
N GLN A 399 -24.48 4.43 34.20
CA GLN A 399 -24.65 5.39 33.09
C GLN A 399 -25.97 5.20 32.31
N GLY A 400 -26.75 4.16 32.64
CA GLY A 400 -27.95 3.77 31.91
C GLY A 400 -27.67 2.93 30.66
N GLU A 401 -28.74 2.41 30.04
CA GLU A 401 -28.66 1.53 28.87
C GLU A 401 -28.08 2.20 27.62
N SER A 402 -28.13 3.54 27.54
CA SER A 402 -27.52 4.31 26.46
C SER A 402 -26.01 4.05 26.31
N PHE A 403 -25.35 3.63 27.40
CA PHE A 403 -23.96 3.18 27.39
C PHE A 403 -23.70 2.09 26.33
N LEU A 404 -24.63 1.15 26.14
CA LEU A 404 -24.44 0.04 25.19
C LEU A 404 -24.31 0.55 23.75
N ALA A 405 -25.16 1.50 23.35
CA ALA A 405 -25.11 2.11 22.04
C ALA A 405 -23.82 2.94 21.85
N ILE A 406 -23.43 3.70 22.88
CA ILE A 406 -22.20 4.50 22.89
C ILE A 406 -20.97 3.60 22.74
N GLU A 407 -20.88 2.52 23.51
CA GLU A 407 -19.73 1.62 23.48
C GLU A 407 -19.66 0.85 22.15
N LYS A 408 -20.79 0.38 21.61
CA LYS A 408 -20.85 -0.24 20.27
C LYS A 408 -20.33 0.73 19.20
N ALA A 409 -20.78 1.98 19.22
CA ALA A 409 -20.31 3.01 18.28
C ALA A 409 -18.83 3.34 18.46
N ARG A 410 -18.35 3.42 19.71
CA ARG A 410 -16.93 3.68 20.02
C ARG A 410 -16.04 2.55 19.47
N LEU A 411 -16.40 1.29 19.72
CA LEU A 411 -15.63 0.15 19.22
C LEU A 411 -15.64 0.09 17.69
N ALA A 412 -16.77 0.37 17.05
CA ALA A 412 -16.84 0.44 15.58
C ALA A 412 -15.95 1.54 15.01
N LYS A 413 -15.97 2.74 15.60
CA LYS A 413 -15.12 3.87 15.18
C LYS A 413 -13.63 3.54 15.33
N VAL A 414 -13.24 2.98 16.48
CA VAL A 414 -11.82 2.67 16.74
C VAL A 414 -11.34 1.53 15.84
N ALA A 415 -12.16 0.50 15.60
CA ALA A 415 -11.81 -0.60 14.70
C ALA A 415 -11.57 -0.16 13.24
N GLY A 416 -12.15 0.96 12.81
CA GLY A 416 -11.93 1.53 11.47
C GLY A 416 -10.73 2.49 11.36
N SER A 417 -9.99 2.73 12.45
CA SER A 417 -8.79 3.58 12.43
C SER A 417 -7.56 2.82 11.92
N SER A 418 -6.72 3.50 11.14
CA SER A 418 -5.43 2.98 10.66
C SER A 418 -4.40 2.74 11.76
N ASP A 419 -4.63 3.27 12.97
CA ASP A 419 -3.64 3.25 14.07
C ASP A 419 -3.82 2.06 15.03
N VAL A 420 -4.73 1.12 14.71
CA VAL A 420 -5.04 -0.02 15.57
C VAL A 420 -4.25 -1.25 15.16
N THR A 421 -3.52 -1.83 16.11
CA THR A 421 -2.81 -3.09 15.89
C THR A 421 -3.79 -4.24 15.70
N SER A 422 -3.39 -5.27 14.93
CA SER A 422 -4.22 -6.47 14.70
C SER A 422 -4.71 -7.11 16.00
N ALA A 423 -3.84 -7.23 17.01
CA ALA A 423 -4.20 -7.78 18.32
C ALA A 423 -5.25 -6.93 19.08
N LYS A 424 -5.23 -5.60 18.90
CA LYS A 424 -6.28 -4.73 19.47
C LYS A 424 -7.59 -4.85 18.70
N LEU A 425 -7.51 -4.98 17.38
CA LEU A 425 -8.69 -5.21 16.54
C LEU A 425 -9.39 -6.51 16.92
N ASP A 426 -8.63 -7.57 17.18
CA ASP A 426 -9.13 -8.86 17.68
C ASP A 426 -9.90 -8.69 19.01
N ASP A 427 -9.31 -8.00 19.98
CA ASP A 427 -9.99 -7.70 21.25
C ASP A 427 -11.28 -6.91 21.04
N PHE A 428 -11.30 -5.92 20.14
CA PHE A 428 -12.51 -5.15 19.84
C PHE A 428 -13.60 -6.00 19.18
N ASN A 429 -13.24 -6.94 18.29
CA ASN A 429 -14.20 -7.85 17.68
C ASN A 429 -14.84 -8.77 18.73
N ILE A 430 -14.06 -9.36 19.63
CA ILE A 430 -14.61 -10.18 20.71
C ILE A 430 -15.52 -9.35 21.63
N ARG A 431 -15.12 -8.13 22.00
CA ARG A 431 -15.97 -7.25 22.83
C ARG A 431 -17.27 -6.87 22.13
N LYS A 432 -17.25 -6.66 20.80
CA LYS A 432 -18.47 -6.42 20.01
C LYS A 432 -19.41 -7.63 20.06
N ASN A 433 -18.89 -8.85 19.95
CA ASN A 433 -19.69 -10.07 20.09
C ASN A 433 -20.36 -10.14 21.47
N ILE A 434 -19.61 -9.82 22.54
CA ILE A 434 -20.14 -9.79 23.92
C ILE A 434 -21.23 -8.72 24.08
N LEU A 435 -21.00 -7.51 23.55
CA LEU A 435 -22.00 -6.44 23.60
C LEU A 435 -23.28 -6.76 22.82
N ALA A 436 -23.21 -7.62 21.81
CA ALA A 436 -24.39 -8.06 21.06
C ALA A 436 -25.36 -8.87 21.93
N VAL A 437 -24.89 -9.46 23.03
CA VAL A 437 -25.73 -10.25 23.97
C VAL A 437 -26.58 -9.37 24.88
N PHE A 438 -26.19 -8.11 25.06
CA PHE A 438 -26.98 -7.13 25.82
C PHE A 438 -28.12 -6.57 24.96
N ASP A 439 -28.97 -7.47 24.48
CA ASP A 439 -30.17 -7.21 23.68
C ASP A 439 -31.31 -8.11 24.18
N LYS A 440 -32.53 -7.58 24.23
CA LYS A 440 -33.70 -8.33 24.72
C LYS A 440 -34.03 -9.56 23.88
N SER A 441 -33.64 -9.55 22.60
CA SER A 441 -33.86 -10.62 21.63
C SER A 441 -32.71 -11.63 21.54
N ALA A 442 -31.59 -11.39 22.24
CA ALA A 442 -30.44 -12.28 22.16
C ALA A 442 -30.73 -13.66 22.77
N THR A 443 -30.11 -14.68 22.20
CA THR A 443 -30.04 -16.04 22.73
C THR A 443 -28.63 -16.35 23.23
N PRO A 444 -28.46 -17.17 24.28
CA PRO A 444 -27.14 -17.64 24.69
C PRO A 444 -26.45 -18.44 23.58
N VAL A 445 -25.11 -18.44 23.55
CA VAL A 445 -24.38 -19.41 22.73
C VAL A 445 -24.58 -20.84 23.24
N ASP A 446 -24.60 -21.80 22.31
CA ASP A 446 -24.94 -23.18 22.65
C ASP A 446 -23.89 -23.91 23.49
N ASN A 447 -22.62 -23.48 23.37
CA ASN A 447 -21.38 -24.04 23.96
C ASN A 447 -21.37 -25.54 24.24
#